data_AF-A0A9W8LM95-F1
#
_entry.id   AF-A0A9W8LM95-F1
#
_cell.length_a   1.000
_cell.length_b   1.000
_cell.length_c   1.000
_cell.angle_alpha   90.00
_cell.angle_beta   90.00
_cell.angle_gamma   90.00
#
_symmetry.space_group_name_H-M   'P 1'
#
loop_
_entity.id
_entity.type
_entity.pdbx_description
1 polymer ?
#
loop_
_entity_poly.entity_id
_entity_poly.type
_entity_poly.pdbx_seq_one_letter_code
_entity_poly.pdbx_strand_id
1 'polypeptide(L)'
;MHRRRVVKAAQLAQTSVFGDSASSSESEDSPETKAAPPALEEPSLPPPPSQPSHAENASSTNLVVHNLSPHTTERHLTRAFSRFGSIVSVKIMWPRGGAVQGSTGNTAFVSFDERTQAEQAMRAMDGARVDNREVHVAWARTQPRHQAVAMPEDPQVRRLVHWTADHVLAHGAQFEHALIQRRASDGRFDFLTAWRSPEHAYYRWRLYSRANGDARGRWRTQPFRMYDDREAPLVRPPGVPQGSVRMRFGRRVDRAMRPATGRRAVASAMRFAVEHAADADVLVDEVCRALGRCSAGGRPLGALHVVSDVLHNSAVARVPGVWRLRAAVERRLDDLFAALKAAMGTDEYRGVLAVLAVWHVWMVFPEQRLVGLAQMFM
;
A
#
# COMPACT_ATOMS: atom_id res chain seq x y z
N MET A 1 -2.37 19.99 21.06
CA MET A 1 -1.52 20.89 20.23
C MET A 1 -0.24 20.23 19.68
N HIS A 2 0.40 19.30 20.40
CA HIS A 2 1.60 18.58 19.94
C HIS A 2 1.43 17.77 18.63
N ARG A 3 0.28 17.11 18.41
CA ARG A 3 0.01 16.30 17.19
C ARG A 3 -0.02 17.09 15.87
N ARG A 4 -0.43 18.36 15.89
CA ARG A 4 -0.44 19.22 14.69
C ARG A 4 0.97 19.72 14.33
N ARG A 5 1.89 19.79 15.30
CA ARG A 5 3.30 20.20 15.06
C ARG A 5 4.11 19.09 14.39
N VAL A 6 3.84 17.81 14.69
CA VAL A 6 4.51 16.66 14.05
C VAL A 6 4.11 16.52 12.57
N VAL A 7 2.83 16.75 12.24
CA VAL A 7 2.35 16.77 10.85
C VAL A 7 2.96 17.95 10.07
N LYS A 8 3.05 19.14 10.70
CA LYS A 8 3.68 20.31 10.10
C LYS A 8 5.20 20.16 9.95
N ALA A 9 5.87 19.46 10.86
CA ALA A 9 7.31 19.14 10.77
C ALA A 9 7.60 18.11 9.66
N ALA A 10 6.73 17.12 9.46
CA ALA A 10 6.81 16.20 8.32
C ALA A 10 6.52 16.88 6.97
N GLN A 11 5.73 17.96 6.97
CA GLN A 11 5.53 18.86 5.82
C GLN A 11 6.71 19.81 5.56
N LEU A 12 7.37 20.33 6.61
CA LEU A 12 8.52 21.23 6.50
C LEU A 12 9.84 20.51 6.15
N ALA A 13 9.97 19.22 6.48
CA ALA A 13 11.15 18.43 6.11
C ALA A 13 11.30 18.20 4.59
N GLN A 14 10.25 18.46 3.79
CA GLN A 14 10.36 18.47 2.32
C GLN A 14 10.76 19.83 1.74
N THR A 15 10.67 20.93 2.51
CA THR A 15 10.96 22.29 2.01
C THR A 15 12.39 22.77 2.32
N SER A 16 13.23 21.96 2.97
CA SER A 16 14.53 22.39 3.51
C SER A 16 15.76 21.63 2.99
N VAL A 17 15.67 20.86 1.90
CA VAL A 17 16.80 20.05 1.39
C VAL A 17 17.14 20.35 -0.08
N PHE A 18 17.13 21.62 -0.45
CA PHE A 18 17.91 22.12 -1.59
C PHE A 18 18.46 23.50 -1.23
N GLY A 19 19.69 23.54 -0.73
CA GLY A 19 20.45 24.76 -0.51
C GLY A 19 21.10 24.84 0.87
N ASP A 20 22.30 24.25 1.00
CA ASP A 20 23.46 24.99 1.50
C ASP A 20 24.72 24.17 1.21
N SER A 21 25.55 24.69 0.32
CA SER A 21 26.95 24.32 0.20
C SER A 21 27.72 25.62 0.13
N ALA A 22 28.12 26.08 1.31
CA ALA A 22 29.10 27.13 1.45
C ALA A 22 30.45 26.59 0.95
N SER A 23 31.00 27.28 -0.03
CA SER A 23 32.39 27.19 -0.46
C SER A 23 33.31 27.65 0.68
N SER A 24 34.39 26.91 0.93
CA SER A 24 35.60 27.45 1.55
C SER A 24 36.81 26.74 0.95
N SER A 25 37.60 27.56 0.29
CA SER A 25 38.94 27.31 -0.25
C SER A 25 39.97 27.15 0.88
N GLU A 26 40.94 26.25 0.72
CA GLU A 26 42.35 26.47 1.07
C GLU A 26 43.23 25.28 0.63
N SER A 27 44.53 25.52 0.56
CA SER A 27 45.51 25.02 -0.41
C SER A 27 46.62 24.15 0.23
N GLU A 28 47.43 23.51 -0.63
CA GLU A 28 48.83 22.99 -0.40
C GLU A 28 48.96 21.73 0.51
N ASP A 29 49.87 20.76 0.36
CA ASP A 29 51.15 20.58 -0.35
C ASP A 29 51.45 19.06 -0.53
N SER A 30 52.44 18.72 -1.36
CA SER A 30 52.87 17.38 -1.87
C SER A 30 53.74 16.56 -0.86
N PRO A 31 54.54 15.54 -1.29
CA PRO A 31 54.21 14.22 -1.87
C PRO A 31 54.86 13.05 -1.09
N GLU A 32 54.39 11.79 -1.28
CA GLU A 32 55.32 10.66 -1.16
C GLU A 32 54.92 9.39 -1.94
N THR A 33 55.96 8.81 -2.52
CA THR A 33 56.07 7.78 -3.56
C THR A 33 55.80 6.36 -3.05
N LYS A 34 55.07 5.51 -3.80
CA LYS A 34 55.57 4.19 -4.28
C LYS A 34 54.53 3.33 -5.03
N ALA A 35 55.02 2.79 -6.16
CA ALA A 35 54.80 1.45 -6.72
C ALA A 35 53.45 1.09 -7.38
N ALA A 36 53.46 1.02 -8.71
CA ALA A 36 52.68 0.04 -9.50
C ALA A 36 53.37 -1.35 -9.41
N PRO A 37 52.71 -2.53 -9.62
CA PRO A 37 51.80 -2.88 -10.73
C PRO A 37 50.67 -3.89 -10.28
N PRO A 38 49.97 -4.71 -11.12
CA PRO A 38 49.83 -4.78 -12.59
C PRO A 38 48.35 -4.69 -13.08
N ALA A 39 48.18 -4.67 -14.41
CA ALA A 39 46.91 -4.63 -15.12
C ALA A 39 46.02 -5.86 -14.84
N LEU A 40 44.78 -5.60 -14.43
CA LEU A 40 43.68 -6.56 -14.40
C LEU A 40 42.54 -6.00 -15.26
N GLU A 41 41.99 -6.86 -16.10
CA GLU A 41 40.96 -6.60 -17.11
C GLU A 41 39.79 -5.77 -16.56
N GLU A 42 39.41 -4.70 -17.27
CA GLU A 42 38.18 -3.96 -17.01
C GLU A 42 36.96 -4.88 -17.19
N PRO A 43 36.14 -5.14 -16.16
CA PRO A 43 34.84 -5.75 -16.37
C PRO A 43 33.97 -4.75 -17.13
N SER A 44 33.53 -5.15 -18.32
CA SER A 44 32.61 -4.41 -19.17
C SER A 44 31.41 -3.92 -18.36
N LEU A 45 31.22 -2.59 -18.34
CA LEU A 45 30.05 -1.95 -17.76
C LEU A 45 28.79 -2.58 -18.36
N PRO A 46 27.79 -2.98 -17.55
CA PRO A 46 26.49 -3.38 -18.09
C PRO A 46 25.91 -2.20 -18.87
N PRO A 47 25.20 -2.45 -19.99
CA PRO A 47 24.62 -1.38 -20.80
C PRO A 47 23.74 -0.49 -19.91
N PRO A 48 23.75 0.84 -20.13
CA PRO A 48 22.92 1.75 -19.36
C PRO A 48 21.46 1.26 -19.43
N PRO A 49 20.70 1.34 -18.32
CA PRO A 49 19.34 0.83 -18.25
C PRO A 49 18.55 1.38 -19.44
N SER A 50 18.05 0.46 -20.25
CA SER A 50 17.28 0.75 -21.45
C SER A 50 16.22 1.78 -21.11
N GLN A 51 16.23 2.90 -21.85
CA GLN A 51 15.14 3.87 -21.79
C GLN A 51 13.82 3.11 -21.94
N PRO A 52 12.78 3.42 -21.13
CA PRO A 52 11.50 2.72 -21.22
C PRO A 52 11.02 2.78 -22.67
N SER A 53 10.74 1.58 -23.20
CA SER A 53 10.36 1.36 -24.58
C SER A 53 9.18 2.24 -24.99
N HIS A 54 9.18 2.67 -26.26
CA HIS A 54 8.17 3.49 -26.91
C HIS A 54 6.69 3.00 -26.78
N ALA A 55 6.44 1.86 -26.14
CA ALA A 55 5.14 1.21 -26.04
C ALA A 55 4.18 1.83 -25.00
N GLU A 56 4.66 2.47 -23.93
CA GLU A 56 3.78 3.00 -22.86
C GLU A 56 2.97 4.24 -23.27
N ASN A 57 3.34 4.89 -24.39
CA ASN A 57 2.72 6.13 -24.85
C ASN A 57 1.94 5.94 -26.16
N ALA A 58 1.48 4.74 -26.52
CA ALA A 58 0.84 4.46 -27.81
C ALA A 58 -0.53 5.13 -28.04
N SER A 59 -1.16 5.70 -27.00
CA SER A 59 -2.42 6.45 -27.09
C SER A 59 -2.40 7.84 -26.45
N SER A 60 -1.26 8.32 -25.93
CA SER A 60 -1.16 9.67 -25.37
C SER A 60 -1.50 10.76 -26.40
N THR A 61 -2.23 11.79 -25.95
CA THR A 61 -2.47 13.05 -26.69
C THR A 61 -1.77 14.24 -26.02
N ASN A 62 -0.97 13.96 -24.98
CA ASN A 62 -0.31 14.97 -24.16
C ASN A 62 1.17 15.07 -24.50
N LEU A 63 1.63 16.29 -24.75
CA LEU A 63 3.01 16.64 -25.02
C LEU A 63 3.60 17.43 -23.85
N VAL A 64 4.89 17.26 -23.62
CA VAL A 64 5.71 18.11 -22.76
C VAL A 64 6.63 18.96 -23.63
N VAL A 65 6.73 20.25 -23.33
CA VAL A 65 7.52 21.24 -24.06
C VAL A 65 8.55 21.83 -23.10
N HIS A 66 9.83 21.59 -23.35
CA HIS A 66 10.95 22.05 -22.53
C HIS A 66 11.65 23.27 -23.16
N ASN A 67 12.50 23.91 -22.36
CA ASN A 67 13.37 25.03 -22.76
C ASN A 67 12.63 26.32 -23.19
N LEU A 68 11.44 26.55 -22.64
CA LEU A 68 10.65 27.75 -22.93
C LEU A 68 11.28 29.01 -22.34
N SER A 69 11.04 30.15 -22.97
CA SER A 69 11.45 31.44 -22.43
C SER A 69 10.71 31.74 -21.11
N PRO A 70 11.34 32.40 -20.14
CA PRO A 70 10.66 32.92 -18.95
C PRO A 70 9.47 33.84 -19.28
N HIS A 71 9.49 34.46 -20.47
CA HIS A 71 8.42 35.33 -20.96
C HIS A 71 7.34 34.60 -21.77
N THR A 72 7.53 33.31 -22.05
CA THR A 72 6.54 32.52 -22.78
C THR A 72 5.29 32.36 -21.92
N THR A 73 4.13 32.71 -22.47
CA THR A 73 2.82 32.56 -21.83
C THR A 73 2.04 31.41 -22.46
N GLU A 74 1.01 30.93 -21.75
CA GLU A 74 0.09 29.91 -22.29
C GLU A 74 -0.57 30.36 -23.60
N ARG A 75 -0.79 31.66 -23.78
CA ARG A 75 -1.28 32.24 -25.04
C ARG A 75 -0.28 32.09 -26.19
N HIS A 76 1.02 32.25 -25.94
CA HIS A 76 2.06 32.05 -26.97
C HIS A 76 2.10 30.60 -27.43
N LEU A 77 2.08 29.67 -26.46
CA LEU A 77 2.03 28.24 -26.75
C LEU A 77 0.74 27.84 -27.47
N THR A 78 -0.41 28.34 -27.02
CA THR A 78 -1.70 28.09 -27.70
C THR A 78 -1.62 28.54 -29.16
N ARG A 79 -1.11 29.74 -29.44
CA ARG A 79 -0.96 30.25 -30.81
C ARG A 79 0.03 29.44 -31.64
N ALA A 80 1.13 28.96 -31.04
CA ALA A 80 2.13 28.18 -31.74
C ALA A 80 1.60 26.77 -32.10
N PHE A 81 0.92 26.12 -31.16
CA PHE A 81 0.48 24.72 -31.27
C PHE A 81 -0.91 24.55 -31.90
N SER A 82 -1.78 25.58 -31.92
CA SER A 82 -3.16 25.45 -32.43
C SER A 82 -3.24 25.19 -33.93
N ARG A 83 -2.15 25.40 -34.67
CA ARG A 83 -2.07 25.10 -36.11
C ARG A 83 -2.11 23.60 -36.43
N PHE A 84 -1.79 22.75 -35.45
CA PHE A 84 -1.71 21.30 -35.63
C PHE A 84 -2.99 20.58 -35.20
N GLY A 85 -3.91 21.27 -34.53
CA GLY A 85 -5.16 20.68 -34.05
C GLY A 85 -5.81 21.44 -32.90
N SER A 86 -6.92 20.87 -32.41
CA SER A 86 -7.67 21.41 -31.29
C SER A 86 -6.92 21.17 -29.98
N ILE A 87 -6.60 22.25 -29.27
CA ILE A 87 -5.91 22.19 -27.98
C ILE A 87 -6.95 22.11 -26.86
N VAL A 88 -6.89 21.04 -26.07
CA VAL A 88 -7.73 20.84 -24.88
C VAL A 88 -7.21 21.65 -23.69
N SER A 89 -5.89 21.69 -23.50
CA SER A 89 -5.27 22.47 -22.42
C SER A 89 -3.82 22.80 -22.68
N VAL A 90 -3.38 23.97 -22.24
CA VAL A 90 -1.96 24.36 -22.12
C VAL A 90 -1.69 24.72 -20.67
N LYS A 91 -0.54 24.29 -20.14
CA LYS A 91 -0.13 24.63 -18.78
C LYS A 91 1.37 24.83 -18.67
N ILE A 92 1.82 26.00 -18.19
CA ILE A 92 3.23 26.26 -17.93
C ILE A 92 3.59 25.91 -16.48
N MET A 93 4.64 25.11 -16.33
CA MET A 93 5.26 24.76 -15.06
C MET A 93 6.41 25.74 -14.77
N TRP A 94 6.17 26.62 -13.81
CA TRP A 94 7.18 27.54 -13.31
C TRP A 94 8.07 26.82 -12.29
N PRO A 95 9.41 26.97 -12.35
CA PRO A 95 10.30 26.36 -11.38
C PRO A 95 9.94 26.83 -9.96
N ARG A 96 9.76 25.88 -9.03
CA ARG A 96 9.44 26.17 -7.63
C ARG A 96 10.74 26.41 -6.86
N GLY A 97 10.88 27.62 -6.30
CA GLY A 97 11.92 27.98 -5.32
C GLY A 97 13.27 28.32 -5.93
N GLY A 98 13.62 29.62 -5.96
CA GLY A 98 14.99 30.15 -6.00
C GLY A 98 15.94 29.73 -7.13
N ALA A 99 15.51 28.88 -8.08
CA ALA A 99 16.30 28.52 -9.24
C ALA A 99 16.68 29.81 -9.99
N VAL A 100 17.99 30.03 -10.15
CA VAL A 100 18.54 31.22 -10.79
C VAL A 100 17.79 31.48 -12.10
N GLN A 101 17.08 32.60 -12.12
CA GLN A 101 16.32 33.08 -13.25
C GLN A 101 17.31 33.35 -14.39
N GLY A 102 17.58 32.33 -15.22
CA GLY A 102 18.53 32.47 -16.32
C GLY A 102 19.02 31.18 -16.99
N SER A 103 19.09 30.02 -16.30
CA SER A 103 19.79 28.85 -16.89
C SER A 103 18.87 27.75 -17.45
N THR A 104 17.74 27.45 -16.81
CA THR A 104 16.82 26.40 -17.28
C THR A 104 15.53 27.02 -17.80
N GLY A 105 15.21 26.80 -19.07
CA GLY A 105 13.94 27.29 -19.64
C GLY A 105 12.73 26.65 -18.96
N ASN A 106 11.60 27.35 -18.97
CA ASN A 106 10.34 26.85 -18.43
C ASN A 106 9.91 25.56 -19.15
N THR A 107 9.10 24.74 -18.48
CA THR A 107 8.48 23.56 -19.09
C THR A 107 6.98 23.78 -19.18
N ALA A 108 6.32 23.30 -20.23
CA ALA A 108 4.87 23.32 -20.37
C ALA A 108 4.32 21.96 -20.78
N PHE A 109 3.02 21.77 -20.56
CA PHE A 109 2.26 20.66 -21.10
C PHE A 109 1.22 21.19 -22.09
N VAL A 110 1.09 20.51 -23.22
CA VAL A 110 0.09 20.79 -24.26
C VAL A 110 -0.70 19.51 -24.51
N SER A 111 -2.02 19.58 -24.35
CA SER A 111 -2.93 18.46 -24.58
C SER A 111 -3.75 18.72 -25.84
N PHE A 112 -3.73 17.76 -26.77
CA PHE A 112 -4.57 17.77 -27.96
C PHE A 112 -5.79 16.87 -27.78
N ASP A 113 -6.81 17.13 -28.58
CA ASP A 113 -8.01 16.31 -28.63
C ASP A 113 -7.72 14.95 -29.28
N GLU A 114 -6.90 14.94 -30.34
CA GLU A 114 -6.52 13.73 -31.06
C GLU A 114 -5.02 13.46 -31.01
N ARG A 115 -4.66 12.17 -31.03
CA ARG A 115 -3.26 11.73 -31.05
C ARG A 115 -2.53 12.17 -32.32
N THR A 116 -3.19 12.08 -33.47
CA THR A 116 -2.64 12.48 -34.78
C THR A 116 -2.18 13.93 -34.78
N GLN A 117 -2.95 14.82 -34.14
CA GLN A 117 -2.64 16.24 -33.95
C GLN A 117 -1.40 16.42 -33.06
N ALA A 118 -1.32 15.67 -31.95
CA ALA A 118 -0.16 15.68 -31.06
C ALA A 118 1.12 15.15 -31.74
N GLU A 119 1.02 14.10 -32.56
CA GLU A 119 2.14 13.54 -33.32
C GLU A 119 2.69 14.55 -34.35
N GLN A 120 1.79 15.22 -35.08
CA GLN A 120 2.17 16.26 -36.02
C GLN A 120 2.83 17.44 -35.31
N ALA A 121 2.24 17.90 -34.20
CA ALA A 121 2.78 18.99 -33.41
C ALA A 121 4.17 18.68 -32.87
N MET A 122 4.41 17.48 -32.35
CA MET A 122 5.72 17.07 -31.84
C MET A 122 6.77 17.02 -32.94
N ARG A 123 6.46 16.40 -34.09
CA ARG A 123 7.40 16.33 -35.22
C ARG A 123 7.78 17.70 -35.77
N ALA A 124 6.83 18.64 -35.76
CA ALA A 124 7.04 19.97 -36.31
C ALA A 124 7.63 20.98 -35.31
N MET A 125 7.37 20.80 -34.01
CA MET A 125 7.77 21.76 -32.98
C MET A 125 9.01 21.33 -32.18
N ASP A 126 9.40 20.06 -32.20
CA ASP A 126 10.66 19.63 -31.58
C ASP A 126 11.85 20.24 -32.35
N GLY A 127 12.66 21.05 -31.67
CA GLY A 127 13.72 21.88 -32.26
C GLY A 127 13.25 23.22 -32.85
N ALA A 128 11.95 23.52 -32.84
CA ALA A 128 11.44 24.79 -33.36
C ALA A 128 11.68 25.95 -32.39
N ARG A 129 11.78 27.18 -32.91
CA ARG A 129 12.00 28.38 -32.10
C ARG A 129 10.67 28.98 -31.62
N VAL A 130 10.49 29.06 -30.31
CA VAL A 130 9.39 29.77 -29.63
C VAL A 130 10.01 30.87 -28.76
N ASP A 131 9.59 32.12 -28.97
CA ASP A 131 10.12 33.29 -28.25
C ASP A 131 11.67 33.35 -28.25
N ASN A 132 12.27 33.09 -29.41
CA ASN A 132 13.71 33.09 -29.65
C ASN A 132 14.52 31.97 -28.94
N ARG A 133 13.87 30.93 -28.40
CA ARG A 133 14.52 29.72 -27.86
C ARG A 133 14.05 28.47 -28.59
N GLU A 134 14.95 27.54 -28.86
CA GLU A 134 14.62 26.22 -29.40
C GLU A 134 13.93 25.38 -28.33
N VAL A 135 12.73 24.88 -28.63
CA VAL A 135 11.95 24.07 -27.69
C VAL A 135 12.17 22.60 -27.98
N HIS A 136 12.14 21.78 -26.93
CA HIS A 136 12.16 20.34 -27.07
C HIS A 136 10.78 19.78 -26.74
N VAL A 137 10.20 19.02 -27.65
CA VAL A 137 8.84 18.47 -27.52
C VAL A 137 8.90 16.96 -27.46
N ALA A 138 8.34 16.39 -26.40
CA ALA A 138 8.28 14.95 -26.20
C ALA A 138 6.89 14.52 -25.75
N TRP A 139 6.60 13.21 -25.81
CA TRP A 139 5.41 12.66 -25.16
C TRP A 139 5.44 12.91 -23.66
N ALA A 140 4.37 13.51 -23.12
CA ALA A 140 4.22 13.65 -21.68
C ALA A 140 4.09 12.27 -21.04
N ARG A 141 4.86 12.02 -19.98
CA ARG A 141 4.68 10.83 -19.14
C ARG A 141 3.33 10.95 -18.43
N THR A 142 2.44 9.99 -18.67
CA THR A 142 1.21 9.88 -17.89
C THR A 142 1.60 9.58 -16.45
N GLN A 143 1.46 10.55 -15.54
CA GLN A 143 1.61 10.23 -14.12
C GLN A 143 0.51 9.25 -13.75
N PRO A 144 0.85 8.10 -13.13
CA PRO A 144 -0.17 7.16 -12.70
C PRO A 144 -1.08 7.88 -11.72
N ARG A 145 -2.38 7.95 -12.05
CA ARG A 145 -3.39 8.60 -11.19
C ARG A 145 -3.31 8.05 -9.77
N HIS A 146 -2.96 6.76 -9.63
CA HIS A 146 -2.77 6.09 -8.36
C HIS A 146 -1.35 5.52 -8.21
N GLN A 147 -0.66 5.84 -7.12
CA GLN A 147 0.60 5.21 -6.72
C GLN A 147 0.30 4.09 -5.72
N ALA A 148 0.54 2.83 -6.11
CA ALA A 148 0.38 1.70 -5.20
C ALA A 148 1.57 1.60 -4.25
N VAL A 149 1.29 1.52 -2.95
CA VAL A 149 2.32 1.27 -1.93
C VAL A 149 2.39 -0.23 -1.70
N ALA A 150 3.52 -0.84 -2.06
CA ALA A 150 3.80 -2.24 -1.79
C ALA A 150 4.25 -2.43 -0.33
N MET A 151 3.84 -3.55 0.28
CA MET A 151 4.38 -3.94 1.58
C MET A 151 5.74 -4.63 1.37
N PRO A 152 6.80 -4.28 2.14
CA PRO A 152 8.10 -4.93 2.03
C PRO A 152 7.96 -6.44 2.18
N GLU A 153 8.52 -7.20 1.24
CA GLU A 153 8.43 -8.66 1.22
C GLU A 153 9.13 -9.26 2.43
N ASP A 154 10.34 -8.77 2.74
CA ASP A 154 11.11 -9.18 3.90
C ASP A 154 10.41 -8.80 5.23
N PRO A 155 10.04 -9.79 6.06
CA PRO A 155 9.49 -9.56 7.39
C PRO A 155 10.40 -8.76 8.32
N GLN A 156 11.73 -8.84 8.18
CA GLN A 156 12.70 -8.10 9.00
C GLN A 156 12.63 -6.60 8.70
N VAL A 157 12.77 -6.23 7.41
CA VAL A 157 12.62 -4.84 6.94
C VAL A 157 11.25 -4.29 7.34
N ARG A 158 10.18 -5.06 7.15
CA ARG A 158 8.82 -4.64 7.54
C ARG A 158 8.68 -4.31 9.02
N ARG A 159 9.23 -5.15 9.90
CA ARG A 159 9.22 -4.90 11.36
C ARG A 159 10.01 -3.65 11.70
N LEU A 160 11.14 -3.45 11.05
CA LEU A 160 11.99 -2.29 11.26
C LEU A 160 11.27 -1.00 10.85
N VAL A 161 10.66 -0.97 9.67
CA VAL A 161 9.85 0.17 9.22
C VAL A 161 8.73 0.49 10.20
N HIS A 162 8.03 -0.51 10.74
CA HIS A 162 6.96 -0.29 11.72
C HIS A 162 7.50 0.28 13.03
N TRP A 163 8.61 -0.27 13.52
CA TRP A 163 9.27 0.20 14.73
C TRP A 163 9.74 1.65 14.57
N THR A 164 10.40 1.96 13.45
CA THR A 164 10.89 3.30 13.14
C THR A 164 9.73 4.30 13.04
N ALA A 165 8.65 3.97 12.31
CA ALA A 165 7.50 4.86 12.20
C ALA A 165 6.85 5.16 13.57
N ASP A 166 6.70 4.15 14.43
CA ASP A 166 6.14 4.35 15.77
C ASP A 166 7.06 5.23 16.65
N HIS A 167 8.38 5.08 16.55
CA HIS A 167 9.33 5.89 17.32
C HIS A 167 9.47 7.32 16.79
N VAL A 168 9.45 7.52 15.47
CA VAL A 168 9.44 8.86 14.87
C VAL A 168 8.16 9.62 15.25
N LEU A 169 7.02 8.94 15.38
CA LEU A 169 5.79 9.57 15.88
C LEU A 169 5.84 9.93 17.36
N ALA A 170 6.56 9.15 18.17
CA ALA A 170 6.69 9.39 19.60
C ALA A 170 7.73 10.48 19.92
N HIS A 171 8.87 10.48 19.22
CA HIS A 171 10.03 11.32 19.52
C HIS A 171 10.25 12.46 18.51
N GLY A 172 9.49 12.48 17.41
CA GLY A 172 9.59 13.50 16.37
C GLY A 172 10.72 13.27 15.35
N ALA A 173 10.86 14.23 14.43
CA ALA A 173 11.80 14.16 13.31
C ALA A 173 13.29 14.11 13.72
N GLN A 174 13.61 14.53 14.95
CA GLN A 174 14.97 14.43 15.49
C GLN A 174 15.42 12.97 15.60
N PHE A 175 14.49 12.06 15.90
CA PHE A 175 14.77 10.63 15.95
C PHE A 175 15.07 10.04 14.56
N GLU A 176 14.36 10.51 13.53
CA GLU A 176 14.62 10.12 12.14
C GLU A 176 16.03 10.56 11.70
N HIS A 177 16.40 11.81 11.96
CA HIS A 177 17.75 12.31 11.68
C HIS A 177 18.83 11.55 12.47
N ALA A 178 18.58 11.24 13.74
CA ALA A 178 19.51 10.46 14.54
C ALA A 178 19.73 9.05 13.98
N LEU A 179 18.68 8.39 13.46
CA LEU A 179 18.80 7.09 12.79
C LEU A 179 19.57 7.18 11.47
N ILE A 180 19.38 8.26 10.71
CA ILE A 180 20.10 8.52 9.46
C ILE A 180 21.60 8.76 9.73
N GLN A 181 21.92 9.59 10.72
CA GLN A 181 23.30 9.89 11.13
C GLN A 181 24.00 8.66 11.72
N ARG A 182 23.27 7.89 12.51
CA ARG A 182 23.74 6.64 13.11
C ARG A 182 23.62 5.47 12.14
N ARG A 183 23.70 5.71 10.82
CA ARG A 183 23.81 4.71 9.74
C ARG A 183 24.87 3.69 10.17
N ALA A 184 24.41 2.70 10.91
CA ALA A 184 25.24 1.62 11.39
C ALA A 184 25.66 0.86 10.14
N SER A 185 26.91 0.44 10.13
CA SER A 185 27.66 -0.36 9.14
C SER A 185 26.93 -1.49 8.38
N ASP A 186 25.65 -1.74 8.68
CA ASP A 186 24.89 -2.94 8.33
C ASP A 186 23.70 -2.66 7.38
N GLY A 187 23.53 -1.44 6.85
CA GLY A 187 22.49 -1.11 5.84
C GLY A 187 21.02 -1.19 6.31
N ARG A 188 20.77 -1.49 7.59
CA ARG A 188 19.43 -1.76 8.14
C ARG A 188 18.43 -0.60 7.94
N PHE A 189 18.89 0.65 7.89
CA PHE A 189 18.03 1.85 7.79
C PHE A 189 18.07 2.52 6.41
N ASP A 190 18.51 1.82 5.37
CA ASP A 190 18.68 2.39 4.03
C ASP A 190 17.38 2.98 3.46
N PHE A 191 16.23 2.39 3.82
CA PHE A 191 14.90 2.88 3.45
C PHE A 191 14.61 4.32 3.93
N LEU A 192 15.34 4.85 4.92
CA LEU A 192 15.17 6.26 5.34
C LEU A 192 15.75 7.23 4.31
N THR A 193 16.77 6.80 3.58
CA THR A 193 17.56 7.63 2.65
C THR A 193 17.32 7.29 1.19
N ALA A 194 16.92 6.05 0.90
CA ALA A 194 16.64 5.57 -0.45
C ALA A 194 15.25 6.04 -0.90
N TRP A 195 15.09 7.34 -1.15
CA TRP A 195 13.80 8.00 -1.42
C TRP A 195 13.04 7.47 -2.64
N ARG A 196 13.73 6.81 -3.59
CA ARG A 196 13.11 6.13 -4.75
C ARG A 196 12.67 4.70 -4.47
N SER A 197 12.98 4.14 -3.29
CA SER A 197 12.73 2.73 -3.00
C SER A 197 11.26 2.49 -2.60
N PRO A 198 10.72 1.30 -2.92
CA PRO A 198 9.38 0.92 -2.47
C PRO A 198 9.26 0.85 -0.94
N GLU A 199 10.35 0.51 -0.23
CA GLU A 199 10.42 0.50 1.23
C GLU A 199 10.30 1.92 1.81
N HIS A 200 10.92 2.92 1.18
CA HIS A 200 10.76 4.32 1.58
C HIS A 200 9.31 4.78 1.39
N ALA A 201 8.70 4.46 0.25
CA ALA A 201 7.29 4.76 0.00
C ALA A 201 6.37 4.10 1.06
N TYR A 202 6.65 2.85 1.42
CA TYR A 202 5.93 2.15 2.49
C TYR A 202 6.15 2.80 3.86
N TYR A 203 7.38 3.19 4.21
CA TYR A 203 7.69 3.89 5.45
C TYR A 203 6.93 5.21 5.57
N ARG A 204 6.98 6.06 4.52
CA ARG A 204 6.26 7.34 4.49
C ARG A 204 4.76 7.11 4.65
N TRP A 205 4.17 6.21 3.86
CA TRP A 205 2.76 5.82 4.00
C TRP A 205 2.43 5.34 5.42
N ARG A 206 3.29 4.50 6.01
CA ARG A 206 3.08 3.94 7.34
C ARG A 206 3.09 5.01 8.43
N LEU A 207 4.01 5.96 8.34
CA LEU A 207 4.09 7.12 9.23
C LEU A 207 2.80 7.94 9.17
N TYR A 208 2.29 8.22 7.97
CA TYR A 208 1.03 8.94 7.78
C TYR A 208 -0.19 8.16 8.28
N SER A 209 -0.29 6.88 7.93
CA SER A 209 -1.38 6.00 8.37
C SER A 209 -1.48 5.98 9.90
N ARG A 210 -0.34 5.80 10.58
CA ARG A 210 -0.26 5.83 12.05
C ARG A 210 -0.58 7.21 12.64
N ALA A 211 -0.12 8.30 12.02
CA ALA A 211 -0.45 9.66 12.45
C ALA A 211 -1.96 9.97 12.35
N ASN A 212 -2.65 9.36 11.39
CA ASN A 212 -4.09 9.50 11.16
C ASN A 212 -4.94 8.53 11.99
N GLY A 213 -4.34 7.79 12.92
CA GLY A 213 -5.05 6.93 13.87
C GLY A 213 -5.27 5.49 13.40
N ASP A 214 -4.69 5.07 12.28
CA ASP A 214 -4.75 3.67 11.87
C ASP A 214 -3.96 2.77 12.84
N ALA A 215 -4.43 1.53 13.00
CA ALA A 215 -3.81 0.53 13.86
C ALA A 215 -2.72 -0.26 13.12
N ARG A 216 -1.84 -0.93 13.87
CA ARG A 216 -0.72 -1.70 13.28
C ARG A 216 -1.13 -2.74 12.23
N GLY A 217 -2.34 -3.30 12.36
CA GLY A 217 -2.90 -4.31 11.46
C GLY A 217 -4.18 -3.90 10.72
N ARG A 218 -4.65 -2.66 10.90
CA ARG A 218 -5.91 -2.17 10.32
C ARG A 218 -5.72 -0.72 9.90
N TRP A 219 -5.88 -0.45 8.61
CA TRP A 219 -5.70 0.88 8.02
C TRP A 219 -6.73 1.10 6.92
N ARG A 220 -6.86 2.35 6.49
CA ARG A 220 -7.74 2.74 5.37
C ARG A 220 -7.33 2.00 4.09
N THR A 221 -8.29 1.44 3.37
CA THR A 221 -8.06 0.67 2.13
C THR A 221 -8.43 1.42 0.86
N GLN A 222 -9.19 2.50 0.97
CA GLN A 222 -9.55 3.35 -0.17
C GLN A 222 -8.35 4.22 -0.59
N PRO A 223 -8.18 4.51 -1.90
CA PRO A 223 -7.16 5.44 -2.37
C PRO A 223 -7.36 6.83 -1.75
N PHE A 224 -6.30 7.48 -1.32
CA PHE A 224 -6.36 8.83 -0.73
C PHE A 224 -5.14 9.67 -1.07
N ARG A 225 -5.24 11.00 -0.91
CA ARG A 225 -4.09 11.90 -1.02
C ARG A 225 -3.38 12.00 0.31
N MET A 226 -2.10 11.66 0.31
CA MET A 226 -1.26 11.73 1.52
C MET A 226 -0.89 13.18 1.87
N TYR A 227 -0.82 14.05 0.86
CA TYR A 227 -0.44 15.46 1.00
C TYR A 227 -1.47 16.35 0.29
N ASP A 228 -1.60 17.61 0.72
CA ASP A 228 -2.57 18.57 0.18
C ASP A 228 -2.24 19.08 -1.23
N ASP A 229 -1.22 18.52 -1.88
CA ASP A 229 -0.89 18.83 -3.27
C ASP A 229 -1.98 18.25 -4.19
N ARG A 230 -2.68 19.14 -4.91
CA ARG A 230 -3.77 18.75 -5.80
C ARG A 230 -3.30 17.93 -6.99
N GLU A 231 -2.00 17.91 -7.27
CA GLU A 231 -1.37 17.17 -8.35
C GLU A 231 -0.73 15.86 -7.87
N ALA A 232 -0.63 15.63 -6.56
CA ALA A 232 -0.08 14.37 -6.05
C ALA A 232 -0.98 13.17 -6.41
N PRO A 233 -0.37 12.04 -6.81
CA PRO A 233 -1.11 10.83 -7.12
C PRO A 233 -1.87 10.32 -5.88
N LEU A 234 -3.03 9.70 -6.10
CA LEU A 234 -3.75 9.03 -5.03
C LEU A 234 -2.93 7.82 -4.58
N VAL A 235 -2.57 7.77 -3.31
CA VAL A 235 -1.87 6.63 -2.73
C VAL A 235 -2.88 5.50 -2.56
N ARG A 236 -2.61 4.35 -3.18
CA ARG A 236 -3.31 3.09 -2.93
C ARG A 236 -2.60 2.36 -1.79
N PRO A 237 -3.24 2.21 -0.61
CA PRO A 237 -2.63 1.54 0.53
C PRO A 237 -2.31 0.07 0.23
N PRO A 238 -1.30 -0.50 0.89
CA PRO A 238 -1.00 -1.93 0.78
C PRO A 238 -2.20 -2.74 1.27
N GLY A 239 -2.47 -3.88 0.61
CA GLY A 239 -3.47 -4.83 1.09
C GLY A 239 -3.14 -5.34 2.49
N VAL A 240 -4.17 -5.60 3.30
CA VAL A 240 -3.97 -6.30 4.59
C VAL A 240 -3.44 -7.71 4.26
N PRO A 241 -2.28 -8.14 4.80
CA PRO A 241 -1.74 -9.44 4.43
C PRO A 241 -2.68 -10.56 4.89
N GLN A 242 -3.37 -11.21 3.95
CA GLN A 242 -4.33 -12.28 4.23
C GLN A 242 -3.69 -13.43 5.04
N GLY A 243 -2.41 -13.71 4.82
CA GLY A 243 -1.65 -14.70 5.60
C GLY A 243 -1.53 -14.38 7.10
N SER A 244 -1.59 -13.10 7.50
CA SER A 244 -1.60 -12.72 8.92
C SER A 244 -2.97 -12.91 9.56
N VAL A 245 -4.04 -12.61 8.82
CA VAL A 245 -5.43 -12.77 9.29
C VAL A 245 -5.72 -14.25 9.50
N ARG A 246 -5.47 -15.09 8.49
CA ARG A 246 -5.64 -16.55 8.56
C ARG A 246 -4.88 -17.16 9.74
N MET A 247 -3.58 -16.89 9.85
CA MET A 247 -2.76 -17.45 10.94
C MET A 247 -3.21 -16.97 12.34
N ARG A 248 -3.55 -15.68 12.48
CA ARG A 248 -3.99 -15.11 13.77
C ARG A 248 -5.38 -15.61 14.17
N PHE A 249 -6.26 -15.83 13.21
CA PHE A 249 -7.57 -16.41 13.44
C PHE A 249 -7.45 -17.90 13.77
N GLY A 250 -6.67 -18.66 13.00
CA GLY A 250 -6.39 -20.08 13.25
C GLY A 250 -5.90 -20.34 14.66
N ARG A 251 -4.94 -19.56 15.18
CA ARG A 251 -4.49 -19.67 16.58
C ARG A 251 -5.60 -19.44 17.62
N ARG A 252 -6.60 -18.62 17.31
CA ARG A 252 -7.74 -18.36 18.21
C ARG A 252 -8.76 -19.49 18.13
N VAL A 253 -9.04 -20.01 16.94
CA VAL A 253 -9.90 -21.19 16.74
C VAL A 253 -9.27 -22.41 17.41
N ASP A 254 -7.98 -22.66 17.20
CA ASP A 254 -7.23 -23.73 17.86
C ASP A 254 -7.28 -23.61 19.39
N ARG A 255 -7.33 -22.37 19.92
CA ARG A 255 -7.52 -22.14 21.36
C ARG A 255 -8.97 -22.41 21.79
N ALA A 256 -9.96 -22.04 21.00
CA ALA A 256 -11.37 -22.33 21.30
C ALA A 256 -11.67 -23.84 21.35
N MET A 257 -10.90 -24.65 20.61
CA MET A 257 -11.02 -26.12 20.61
C MET A 257 -10.19 -26.82 21.70
N ARG A 258 -9.44 -26.10 22.54
CA ARG A 258 -8.67 -26.70 23.64
C ARG A 258 -9.56 -26.91 24.88
N PRO A 259 -9.37 -28.01 25.64
CA PRO A 259 -10.21 -28.33 26.81
C PRO A 259 -10.21 -27.25 27.91
N ALA A 260 -9.07 -26.62 28.15
CA ALA A 260 -8.87 -25.66 29.24
C ALA A 260 -9.40 -24.23 28.95
N THR A 261 -9.80 -23.95 27.72
CA THR A 261 -10.08 -22.59 27.24
C THR A 261 -11.52 -22.48 26.79
N GLY A 262 -12.42 -22.25 27.76
CA GLY A 262 -13.87 -22.13 27.55
C GLY A 262 -14.32 -20.85 26.82
N ARG A 263 -15.50 -20.32 27.18
CA ARG A 263 -16.23 -19.22 26.50
C ARG A 263 -15.39 -17.99 26.12
N ARG A 264 -14.36 -17.65 26.90
CA ARG A 264 -13.46 -16.51 26.61
C ARG A 264 -12.66 -16.69 25.31
N ALA A 265 -12.28 -17.92 24.97
CA ALA A 265 -11.55 -18.20 23.74
C ALA A 265 -12.48 -18.09 22.52
N VAL A 266 -13.71 -18.59 22.63
CA VAL A 266 -14.76 -18.44 21.62
C VAL A 266 -15.04 -16.97 21.34
N ALA A 267 -15.28 -16.17 22.39
CA ALA A 267 -15.52 -14.73 22.26
C ALA A 267 -14.32 -13.98 21.65
N SER A 268 -13.09 -14.42 21.93
CA SER A 268 -11.88 -13.84 21.33
C SER A 268 -11.77 -14.14 19.83
N ALA A 269 -12.12 -15.36 19.41
CA ALA A 269 -12.17 -15.74 18.00
C ALA A 269 -13.29 -14.99 17.26
N MET A 270 -14.51 -14.96 17.82
CA MET A 270 -15.64 -14.21 17.25
C MET A 270 -15.30 -12.73 17.07
N ARG A 271 -14.77 -12.06 18.12
CA ARG A 271 -14.42 -10.63 18.03
C ARG A 271 -13.43 -10.37 16.90
N PHE A 272 -12.42 -11.23 16.77
CA PHE A 272 -11.45 -11.15 15.69
C PHE A 272 -12.11 -11.32 14.32
N ALA A 273 -13.05 -12.27 14.18
CA ALA A 273 -13.78 -12.47 12.93
C ALA A 273 -14.61 -11.24 12.54
N VAL A 274 -15.34 -10.64 13.48
CA VAL A 274 -16.11 -9.40 13.27
C VAL A 274 -15.20 -8.24 12.85
N GLU A 275 -14.05 -8.07 13.50
CA GLU A 275 -13.07 -7.03 13.15
C GLU A 275 -12.46 -7.20 11.75
N HIS A 276 -12.46 -8.42 11.21
CA HIS A 276 -11.87 -8.79 9.92
C HIS A 276 -12.91 -9.35 8.94
N ALA A 277 -14.17 -8.92 9.04
CA ALA A 277 -15.27 -9.42 8.20
C ALA A 277 -15.07 -9.19 6.69
N ALA A 278 -14.16 -8.28 6.30
CA ALA A 278 -13.75 -8.11 4.90
C ALA A 278 -13.09 -9.38 4.31
N ASP A 279 -12.45 -10.19 5.16
CA ASP A 279 -11.76 -11.45 4.83
C ASP A 279 -12.61 -12.68 5.19
N ALA A 280 -13.95 -12.56 5.16
CA ALA A 280 -14.89 -13.58 5.64
C ALA A 280 -14.62 -15.00 5.09
N ASP A 281 -14.35 -15.13 3.80
CA ASP A 281 -14.09 -16.43 3.18
C ASP A 281 -12.83 -17.09 3.75
N VAL A 282 -11.75 -16.32 3.92
CA VAL A 282 -10.50 -16.79 4.51
C VAL A 282 -10.70 -17.26 5.96
N LEU A 283 -11.56 -16.57 6.71
CA LEU A 283 -11.86 -16.92 8.10
C LEU A 283 -12.65 -18.23 8.17
N VAL A 284 -13.69 -18.39 7.35
CA VAL A 284 -14.52 -19.60 7.36
C VAL A 284 -13.73 -20.82 6.88
N ASP A 285 -12.92 -20.67 5.83
CA ASP A 285 -12.01 -21.71 5.32
C ASP A 285 -11.04 -22.18 6.41
N GLU A 286 -10.56 -21.25 7.23
CA GLU A 286 -9.66 -21.56 8.34
C GLU A 286 -10.36 -22.33 9.47
N VAL A 287 -11.67 -22.12 9.71
CA VAL A 287 -12.44 -22.97 10.65
C VAL A 287 -12.49 -24.41 10.15
N CYS A 288 -12.84 -24.63 8.88
CA CYS A 288 -12.88 -25.97 8.27
C CYS A 288 -11.50 -26.64 8.34
N ARG A 289 -10.43 -25.88 8.03
CA ARG A 289 -9.04 -26.37 8.13
C ARG A 289 -8.63 -26.69 9.56
N ALA A 290 -9.09 -25.92 10.55
CA ALA A 290 -8.79 -26.19 11.96
C ALA A 290 -9.49 -27.46 12.45
N LEU A 291 -10.74 -27.68 12.05
CA LEU A 291 -11.47 -28.92 12.29
C LEU A 291 -10.76 -30.13 11.68
N GLY A 292 -10.28 -30.03 10.44
CA GLY A 292 -9.52 -31.11 9.78
C GLY A 292 -8.16 -31.42 10.44
N ARG A 293 -7.65 -30.55 11.31
CA ARG A 293 -6.42 -30.79 12.10
C ARG A 293 -6.71 -31.23 13.54
N CYS A 294 -7.98 -31.33 13.93
CA CYS A 294 -8.34 -31.66 15.30
C CYS A 294 -7.77 -33.05 15.65
N SER A 295 -6.84 -33.10 16.59
CA SER A 295 -6.18 -34.34 17.03
C SER A 295 -6.96 -34.99 18.17
N ALA A 296 -6.64 -36.25 18.49
CA ALA A 296 -7.21 -36.96 19.64
C ALA A 296 -7.10 -36.12 20.93
N GLY A 297 -8.24 -35.78 21.54
CA GLY A 297 -8.34 -34.92 22.73
C GLY A 297 -8.70 -33.44 22.45
N GLY A 298 -8.90 -33.05 21.19
CA GLY A 298 -9.50 -31.77 20.82
C GLY A 298 -11.00 -31.71 21.13
N ARG A 299 -11.58 -30.50 21.21
CA ARG A 299 -13.02 -30.26 21.34
C ARG A 299 -13.55 -29.55 20.09
N PRO A 300 -13.88 -30.29 19.02
CA PRO A 300 -14.33 -29.71 17.73
C PRO A 300 -15.59 -28.84 17.90
N LEU A 301 -16.41 -29.13 18.93
CA LEU A 301 -17.56 -28.31 19.31
C LEU A 301 -17.18 -26.85 19.64
N GLY A 302 -15.94 -26.59 20.08
CA GLY A 302 -15.42 -25.24 20.29
C GLY A 302 -15.41 -24.39 19.03
N ALA A 303 -15.10 -24.99 17.87
CA ALA A 303 -15.16 -24.31 16.58
C ALA A 303 -16.62 -24.05 16.16
N LEU A 304 -17.53 -24.98 16.40
CA LEU A 304 -18.96 -24.78 16.14
C LEU A 304 -19.53 -23.62 16.99
N HIS A 305 -19.10 -23.48 18.24
CA HIS A 305 -19.48 -22.33 19.06
C HIS A 305 -18.96 -21.00 18.48
N VAL A 306 -17.75 -20.97 17.91
CA VAL A 306 -17.24 -19.77 17.22
C VAL A 306 -18.12 -19.41 16.03
N VAL A 307 -18.52 -20.40 15.22
CA VAL A 307 -19.41 -20.21 14.07
C VAL A 307 -20.78 -19.71 14.51
N SER A 308 -21.34 -20.31 15.57
CA SER A 308 -22.62 -19.92 16.15
C SER A 308 -22.61 -18.46 16.63
N ASP A 309 -21.58 -18.08 17.39
CA ASP A 309 -21.43 -16.70 17.86
C ASP A 309 -21.23 -15.73 16.69
N VAL A 310 -20.49 -16.12 15.65
CA VAL A 310 -20.34 -15.31 14.43
C VAL A 310 -21.68 -15.13 13.72
N LEU A 311 -22.47 -16.19 13.52
CA LEU A 311 -23.77 -16.12 12.86
C LEU A 311 -24.76 -15.22 13.63
N HIS A 312 -24.84 -15.40 14.95
CA HIS A 312 -25.70 -14.59 15.81
C HIS A 312 -25.30 -13.11 15.76
N ASN A 313 -24.01 -12.82 15.95
CA ASN A 313 -23.53 -11.43 15.95
C ASN A 313 -23.58 -10.81 14.55
N SER A 314 -23.50 -11.60 13.48
CA SER A 314 -23.63 -11.09 12.11
C SER A 314 -25.05 -10.62 11.76
N ALA A 315 -26.06 -11.12 12.46
CA ALA A 315 -27.44 -10.67 12.33
C ALA A 315 -27.73 -9.39 13.14
N VAL A 316 -27.06 -9.21 14.28
CA VAL A 316 -27.37 -8.15 15.26
C VAL A 316 -26.41 -6.95 15.16
N ALA A 317 -25.16 -7.15 14.73
CA ALA A 317 -24.14 -6.11 14.74
C ALA A 317 -24.35 -5.06 13.63
N ARG A 318 -24.42 -3.78 14.02
CA ARG A 318 -24.44 -2.62 13.09
C ARG A 318 -23.04 -2.27 12.57
N VAL A 319 -22.20 -3.26 12.31
CA VAL A 319 -20.83 -3.06 11.82
C VAL A 319 -20.80 -3.31 10.30
N PRO A 320 -20.25 -2.38 9.49
CA PRO A 320 -20.19 -2.54 8.04
C PRO A 320 -19.46 -3.82 7.62
N GLY A 321 -20.06 -4.55 6.68
CA GLY A 321 -19.45 -5.74 6.07
C GLY A 321 -19.57 -7.05 6.86
N VAL A 322 -20.11 -7.03 8.09
CA VAL A 322 -20.27 -8.25 8.92
C VAL A 322 -21.24 -9.26 8.30
N TRP A 323 -22.22 -8.80 7.52
CA TRP A 323 -23.10 -9.67 6.72
C TRP A 323 -22.33 -10.66 5.83
N ARG A 324 -21.11 -10.32 5.40
CA ARG A 324 -20.26 -11.19 4.59
C ARG A 324 -19.87 -12.47 5.33
N LEU A 325 -19.70 -12.42 6.65
CA LEU A 325 -19.43 -13.60 7.46
C LEU A 325 -20.59 -14.59 7.39
N ARG A 326 -21.82 -14.11 7.47
CA ARG A 326 -23.02 -14.94 7.31
C ARG A 326 -23.06 -15.61 5.94
N ALA A 327 -22.91 -14.82 4.88
CA ALA A 327 -22.90 -15.34 3.51
C ALA A 327 -21.78 -16.37 3.27
N ALA A 328 -20.59 -16.14 3.84
CA ALA A 328 -19.47 -17.08 3.75
C ALA A 328 -19.74 -18.39 4.52
N VAL A 329 -20.30 -18.31 5.73
CA VAL A 329 -20.68 -19.48 6.53
C VAL A 329 -21.76 -20.29 5.81
N GLU A 330 -22.78 -19.63 5.25
CA GLU A 330 -23.85 -20.29 4.49
C GLU A 330 -23.31 -21.13 3.33
N ARG A 331 -22.38 -20.58 2.54
CA ARG A 331 -21.78 -21.31 1.41
C ARG A 331 -20.93 -22.51 1.82
N ARG A 332 -20.28 -22.45 2.99
CA ARG A 332 -19.38 -23.50 3.50
C ARG A 332 -20.04 -24.40 4.55
N LEU A 333 -21.34 -24.25 4.78
CA LEU A 333 -22.02 -24.88 5.91
C LEU A 333 -21.96 -26.41 5.85
N ASP A 334 -22.15 -26.99 4.66
CA ASP A 334 -22.11 -28.45 4.47
C ASP A 334 -20.69 -29.00 4.68
N ASP A 335 -19.67 -28.32 4.15
CA ASP A 335 -18.26 -28.69 4.39
C ASP A 335 -17.90 -28.62 5.87
N LEU A 336 -18.42 -27.62 6.57
CA LEU A 336 -18.17 -27.42 8.00
C LEU A 336 -18.78 -28.56 8.83
N PHE A 337 -20.02 -28.95 8.52
CA PHE A 337 -20.69 -30.06 9.22
C PHE A 337 -20.06 -31.42 8.84
N ALA A 338 -19.60 -31.61 7.61
CA ALA A 338 -18.82 -32.78 7.22
C ALA A 338 -17.49 -32.85 8.00
N ALA A 339 -16.76 -31.73 8.11
CA ALA A 339 -15.52 -31.66 8.87
C ALA A 339 -15.74 -31.87 10.38
N LEU A 340 -16.84 -31.35 10.95
CA LEU A 340 -17.23 -31.61 12.33
C LEU A 340 -17.48 -33.09 12.57
N LYS A 341 -18.27 -33.75 11.71
CA LYS A 341 -18.57 -35.18 11.81
C LYS A 341 -17.30 -36.02 11.76
N ALA A 342 -16.36 -35.67 10.90
CA ALA A 342 -15.08 -36.36 10.78
C ALA A 342 -14.16 -36.16 12.00
N ALA A 343 -14.29 -35.02 12.70
CA ALA A 343 -13.41 -34.62 13.80
C ALA A 343 -13.91 -35.04 15.19
N MET A 344 -15.11 -35.60 15.33
CA MET A 344 -15.79 -35.79 16.62
C MET A 344 -16.36 -37.20 16.82
N GLY A 345 -16.41 -37.64 18.08
CA GLY A 345 -17.05 -38.90 18.48
C GLY A 345 -18.58 -38.82 18.50
N THR A 346 -19.27 -39.95 18.44
CA THR A 346 -20.74 -40.01 18.46
C THR A 346 -21.33 -39.51 19.78
N ASP A 347 -20.60 -39.62 20.88
CA ASP A 347 -20.94 -39.07 22.20
C ASP A 347 -20.99 -37.53 22.21
N GLU A 348 -20.29 -36.87 21.29
CA GLU A 348 -20.28 -35.41 21.13
C GLU A 348 -21.45 -34.88 20.28
N TYR A 349 -22.19 -35.75 19.57
CA TYR A 349 -23.25 -35.35 18.63
C TYR A 349 -24.39 -34.60 19.33
N ARG A 350 -24.67 -34.93 20.60
CA ARG A 350 -25.64 -34.21 21.42
C ARG A 350 -25.33 -32.71 21.53
N GLY A 351 -24.04 -32.35 21.55
CA GLY A 351 -23.60 -30.95 21.56
C GLY A 351 -23.93 -30.22 20.25
N VAL A 352 -23.80 -30.90 19.11
CA VAL A 352 -24.15 -30.35 17.79
C VAL A 352 -25.65 -30.11 17.69
N LEU A 353 -26.47 -31.09 18.10
CA LEU A 353 -27.92 -30.97 18.10
C LEU A 353 -28.41 -29.84 19.02
N ALA A 354 -27.75 -29.63 20.16
CA ALA A 354 -28.05 -28.50 21.05
C ALA A 354 -27.80 -27.14 20.37
N VAL A 355 -26.71 -27.01 19.58
CA VAL A 355 -26.44 -25.78 18.83
C VAL A 355 -27.48 -25.56 17.73
N LEU A 356 -27.87 -26.62 17.01
CA LEU A 356 -28.91 -26.53 15.97
C LEU A 356 -30.27 -26.10 16.55
N ALA A 357 -30.64 -26.60 17.74
CA ALA A 357 -31.85 -26.17 18.44
C ALA A 357 -31.81 -24.67 18.78
N VAL A 358 -30.65 -24.15 19.20
CA VAL A 358 -30.46 -22.71 19.42
C VAL A 358 -30.59 -21.92 18.12
N TRP A 359 -30.04 -22.43 17.01
CA TRP A 359 -30.17 -21.80 15.69
C TRP A 359 -31.62 -21.76 15.19
N HIS A 360 -32.43 -22.75 15.54
CA HIS A 360 -33.87 -22.74 15.27
C HIS A 360 -34.56 -21.61 16.04
N VAL A 361 -34.32 -21.50 17.35
CA VAL A 361 -34.90 -20.43 18.19
C VAL A 361 -34.48 -19.04 17.72
N TRP A 362 -33.22 -18.90 17.28
CA TRP A 362 -32.69 -17.64 16.75
C TRP A 362 -33.06 -17.38 15.29
N MET A 363 -33.82 -18.27 14.65
CA MET A 363 -34.20 -18.18 13.24
C MET A 363 -32.99 -17.95 12.33
N VAL A 364 -31.85 -18.59 12.66
CA VAL A 364 -30.61 -18.44 11.90
C VAL A 364 -30.79 -19.05 10.51
N PHE A 365 -31.45 -20.21 10.41
CA PHE A 365 -31.75 -20.89 9.16
C PHE A 365 -33.19 -21.42 9.14
N PRO A 366 -33.78 -21.67 7.95
CA PRO A 366 -35.06 -22.35 7.84
C PRO A 366 -35.02 -23.74 8.49
N GLU A 367 -36.15 -24.16 9.06
CA GLU A 367 -36.28 -25.44 9.77
C GLU A 367 -35.80 -26.63 8.93
N GLN A 368 -36.21 -26.71 7.66
CA GLN A 368 -35.80 -27.76 6.73
C GLN A 368 -34.27 -27.88 6.60
N ARG A 369 -33.57 -26.73 6.58
CA ARG A 369 -32.11 -26.71 6.51
C ARG A 369 -31.48 -27.24 7.79
N LEU A 370 -32.03 -26.89 8.95
CA LEU A 370 -31.55 -27.38 10.25
C LEU A 370 -31.79 -28.88 10.43
N VAL A 371 -32.94 -29.39 9.99
CA VAL A 371 -33.26 -30.83 10.01
C VAL A 371 -32.27 -31.61 9.14
N GLY A 372 -31.96 -31.12 7.94
CA GLY A 372 -30.97 -31.77 7.06
C GLY A 372 -29.58 -31.85 7.69
N LEU A 373 -29.16 -30.80 8.41
CA LEU A 373 -27.89 -30.81 9.16
C LEU A 373 -27.94 -31.77 10.35
N ALA A 374 -29.06 -31.81 11.08
CA ALA A 374 -29.24 -32.72 12.23
C ALA A 374 -29.17 -34.20 11.81
N GLN A 375 -29.72 -34.55 10.64
CA GLN A 375 -29.66 -35.90 10.08
C GLN A 375 -28.24 -36.41 9.85
N MET A 376 -27.24 -35.53 9.72
CA MET A 376 -25.85 -35.96 9.63
C MET A 376 -25.31 -36.53 10.96
N PHE A 377 -25.97 -36.26 12.09
CA PHE A 377 -25.54 -36.56 13.47
C PHE A 377 -26.57 -37.38 14.27
N MET A 378 -27.55 -37.97 13.59
CA MET A 378 -28.41 -39.04 14.11
C MET A 378 -27.85 -40.39 13.67
#